data_AF-A0A392SYQ1-F1
#
_entry.id   AF-A0A392SYQ1-F1
#
_cell.length_a   1.000
_cell.length_b   1.000
_cell.length_c   1.000
_cell.angle_alpha   90.00
_cell.angle_beta   90.00
_cell.angle_gamma   90.00
#
_symmetry.space_group_name_H-M   'P 1'
#
loop_
_entity.id
_entity.type
_entity.pdbx_description
1 polymer ?
#
loop_
_entity_poly.entity_id
_entity_poly.type
_entity_poly.pdbx_seq_one_letter_code
_entity_poly.pdbx_strand_id
1 'polypeptide(L)'
;SGIPPAPRGVPQINVCFDIDANGILNVSAEDKTTGQKNKITITNDKGRLSKEEIEKMVQEAEKYKSEDEEHKKKVEAKNALENYAYNMRNTIKDD
;
A
#
# COMPACT_ATOMS: atom_id res chain seq x y z
N SER A 1 17.40 3.52 -0.66
CA SER A 1 16.53 2.53 -1.33
C SER A 1 17.29 1.98 -2.53
N GLY A 2 17.72 0.72 -2.51
CA GLY A 2 18.57 0.13 -3.55
C GLY A 2 17.86 -0.19 -4.87
N ILE A 3 16.79 0.54 -5.22
CA ILE A 3 16.01 0.29 -6.44
C ILE A 3 16.68 1.04 -7.61
N PRO A 4 17.07 0.36 -8.68
CA PRO A 4 17.64 1.02 -9.86
C PRO A 4 16.66 2.03 -10.48
N PRO A 5 17.14 3.15 -11.03
CA PRO A 5 16.29 4.07 -11.78
C PRO A 5 15.63 3.35 -12.96
N ALA A 6 14.31 3.39 -13.03
CA ALA A 6 13.53 2.82 -14.13
C ALA A 6 12.29 3.67 -14.42
N PRO A 7 11.72 3.58 -15.63
CA PRO A 7 10.47 4.25 -15.95
C PRO A 7 9.33 3.88 -14.98
N ARG A 8 8.35 4.77 -14.84
CA ARG A 8 7.17 4.52 -14.01
C ARG A 8 6.50 3.21 -14.44
N GLY A 9 6.20 2.35 -13.46
CA GLY A 9 5.54 1.05 -13.70
C GLY A 9 6.46 -0.11 -14.06
N VAL A 10 7.77 0.13 -14.25
CA VAL A 10 8.74 -0.93 -14.57
C VAL A 10 9.27 -1.67 -13.34
N PRO A 11 9.62 -1.02 -12.20
CA PRO A 11 10.05 -1.74 -11.01
C PRO A 11 8.97 -2.69 -10.50
N GLN A 12 9.33 -3.96 -10.33
CA GLN A 12 8.42 -4.98 -9.78
C GLN A 12 8.77 -5.27 -8.33
N ILE A 13 8.02 -4.69 -7.40
CA ILE A 13 8.15 -4.95 -5.98
C ILE A 13 7.10 -5.98 -5.55
N ASN A 14 7.54 -7.12 -5.04
CA ASN A 14 6.67 -8.11 -4.42
C ASN A 14 6.57 -7.83 -2.92
N VAL A 15 5.36 -7.63 -2.41
CA VAL A 15 5.12 -7.44 -0.98
C VAL A 15 4.38 -8.66 -0.43
N CYS A 16 4.95 -9.31 0.58
CA CYS A 16 4.37 -10.47 1.23
C CYS A 16 4.07 -10.15 2.71
N PHE A 17 2.85 -10.48 3.13
CA PHE A 17 2.38 -10.40 4.50
C PHE A 17 2.20 -11.83 5.03
N ASP A 18 3.08 -12.24 5.93
CA ASP A 18 3.09 -13.58 6.52
C ASP A 18 2.72 -13.49 8.00
N ILE A 19 1.69 -14.22 8.41
CA ILE A 19 1.23 -14.28 9.81
C ILE A 19 1.50 -15.68 10.31
N ASP A 20 2.36 -15.80 11.33
CA ASP A 20 2.70 -17.09 11.91
C ASP A 20 1.64 -17.58 12.92
N ALA A 21 1.82 -18.82 13.39
CA ALA A 21 0.92 -19.42 14.38
C ALA A 21 0.87 -18.69 15.73
N ASN A 22 1.84 -17.81 16.03
CA ASN A 22 1.87 -16.98 17.22
C ASN A 22 1.23 -15.60 17.00
N GLY A 23 0.79 -15.30 15.77
CA GLY A 23 0.21 -14.02 15.38
C GLY A 23 1.25 -12.93 15.09
N ILE A 24 2.53 -13.27 14.93
CA ILE A 24 3.59 -12.34 14.53
C ILE A 24 3.47 -12.09 13.03
N LEU A 25 3.38 -10.82 12.64
CA LEU A 25 3.29 -10.40 11.24
C LEU A 25 4.70 -10.10 10.70
N ASN A 26 5.14 -10.87 9.72
CA ASN A 26 6.33 -10.60 8.92
C ASN A 26 5.92 -9.92 7.62
N VAL A 27 6.32 -8.66 7.45
CA VAL A 27 6.14 -7.91 6.20
C VAL A 27 7.46 -7.91 5.46
N SER A 28 7.47 -8.47 4.24
CA SER A 28 8.65 -8.46 3.39
C SER A 28 8.37 -7.79 2.05
N ALA A 29 9.35 -7.06 1.53
CA ALA A 29 9.33 -6.43 0.22
C ALA A 29 10.59 -6.86 -0.54
N GLU A 30 10.39 -7.36 -1.76
CA GLU A 30 11.45 -7.83 -2.65
C GLU A 30 11.35 -7.14 -4.01
N ASP A 31 12.45 -6.55 -4.47
CA ASP A 31 12.58 -6.14 -5.87
C ASP A 31 12.96 -7.35 -6.72
N LYS A 32 12.04 -7.80 -7.59
CA LYS A 32 12.25 -8.97 -8.43
C LYS A 32 13.42 -8.83 -9.42
N THR A 33 13.82 -7.62 -9.75
CA THR A 33 14.88 -7.36 -10.72
C THR A 33 16.26 -7.55 -10.11
N THR A 34 16.44 -7.06 -8.88
CA THR A 34 17.73 -7.09 -8.18
C THR A 34 17.84 -8.21 -7.15
N GLY A 35 16.73 -8.86 -6.78
CA GLY A 35 16.65 -9.84 -5.70
C GLY A 35 16.86 -9.24 -4.31
N GLN A 36 16.97 -7.90 -4.21
CA GLN A 36 17.10 -7.23 -2.92
C GLN A 36 15.80 -7.32 -2.15
N LYS A 37 15.89 -7.78 -0.90
CA LYS A 37 14.76 -7.94 0.00
C LYS A 37 14.99 -7.21 1.30
N ASN A 38 13.92 -6.59 1.81
CA ASN A 38 13.87 -6.05 3.16
C ASN A 38 12.67 -6.67 3.88
N LYS A 39 12.81 -6.88 5.18
CA LYS A 39 11.73 -7.41 6.02
C LYS A 39 11.63 -6.65 7.33
N ILE A 40 10.41 -6.55 7.84
CA ILE A 40 10.08 -6.00 9.15
C ILE A 40 9.21 -7.04 9.85
N THR A 41 9.48 -7.26 11.13
CA THR A 41 8.70 -8.15 11.98
C THR A 41 7.89 -7.29 12.95
N ILE A 42 6.58 -7.49 12.97
CA ILE A 42 5.64 -6.85 13.88
C ILE A 42 5.16 -7.91 14.85
N THR A 43 5.63 -7.83 16.09
CA THR A 43 5.17 -8.70 17.17
C THR A 43 3.78 -8.29 17.61
N ASN A 44 2.89 -9.26 17.72
CA ASN A 44 1.56 -9.06 18.26
C ASN A 44 1.58 -9.41 19.76
N ASP A 45 1.64 -8.38 20.60
CA ASP A 45 1.54 -8.57 22.04
C ASP A 45 0.10 -8.96 22.39
N LYS A 46 -0.07 -10.04 23.16
CA LYS A 46 -1.40 -10.47 23.61
C LYS A 46 -2.09 -9.32 24.35
N GLY A 47 -3.28 -8.93 23.90
CA GLY A 47 -4.04 -7.82 24.47
C GLY A 47 -3.68 -6.45 23.89
N ARG A 48 -2.95 -6.37 22.76
CA ARG A 48 -2.65 -5.11 22.07
C ARG A 48 -3.89 -4.28 21.70
N LEU A 49 -5.01 -4.94 21.44
CA LEU A 49 -6.32 -4.32 21.26
C LEU A 49 -7.35 -5.11 22.07
N SER A 50 -8.16 -4.41 22.85
CA SER A 50 -9.30 -5.00 23.54
C SER A 50 -10.46 -5.28 22.58
N LYS A 51 -11.44 -6.08 22.99
CA LYS A 51 -12.63 -6.35 22.17
C LYS A 51 -13.44 -5.07 21.97
N GLU A 52 -13.53 -4.23 23.00
CA GLU A 52 -14.22 -2.95 22.95
C GLU A 52 -13.54 -1.98 21.98
N GLU A 53 -12.21 -1.96 21.93
CA GLU A 53 -11.46 -1.16 20.95
C GLU A 53 -11.70 -1.65 19.52
N ILE A 54 -11.72 -2.97 19.30
CA ILE A 54 -12.03 -3.56 17.98
C ILE A 54 -13.45 -3.20 17.54
N GLU A 55 -14.44 -3.34 18.43
CA GLU A 55 -15.83 -3.00 18.13
C GLU A 55 -15.99 -1.51 17.83
N LYS A 56 -15.33 -0.64 18.60
CA LYS A 56 -15.31 0.80 18.34
C LYS A 56 -14.72 1.12 16.97
N MET A 57 -13.59 0.50 16.58
CA MET A 57 -13.00 0.69 15.26
C MET A 57 -13.94 0.26 14.13
N VAL A 58 -14.68 -0.85 14.30
CA VAL A 58 -15.67 -1.31 13.32
C VAL A 58 -16.85 -0.34 13.20
N GLN A 59 -17.34 0.19 14.32
CA GLN A 59 -18.42 1.18 14.33
C GLN A 59 -17.99 2.51 13.69
N GLU A 60 -16.78 2.97 14.00
CA GLU A 60 -16.21 4.16 13.38
C GLU A 60 -16.04 3.98 11.86
N ALA A 61 -15.56 2.83 11.40
CA ALA A 61 -15.44 2.53 9.98
C ALA A 61 -16.80 2.59 9.25
N GLU A 62 -17.88 2.06 9.84
CA GLU A 62 -19.21 2.16 9.23
C GLU A 62 -19.76 3.59 9.28
N LYS A 63 -19.53 4.32 10.37
CA LYS A 63 -19.97 5.71 10.53
C LYS A 63 -19.33 6.63 9.50
N TYR A 64 -18.03 6.48 9.24
CA TYR A 64 -17.26 7.35 8.33
C TYR A 64 -17.19 6.84 6.89
N LYS A 65 -17.80 5.68 6.60
CA LYS A 65 -17.80 5.05 5.29
C LYS A 65 -18.13 5.99 4.13
N SER A 66 -19.17 6.82 4.25
CA SER A 66 -19.56 7.74 3.18
C SER A 66 -18.50 8.82 2.93
N GLU A 67 -17.90 9.35 3.99
CA GLU A 67 -16.83 10.35 3.88
C GLU A 67 -15.57 9.72 3.27
N ASP A 68 -15.19 8.52 3.73
CA ASP A 68 -14.07 7.75 3.18
C ASP A 68 -14.25 7.42 1.69
N GLU A 69 -15.48 7.11 1.26
CA GLU A 69 -15.82 6.89 -0.15
C GLU A 69 -15.66 8.16 -0.99
N GLU A 70 -16.07 9.33 -0.50
CA GLU A 70 -15.86 10.61 -1.17
C GLU A 70 -14.37 10.96 -1.27
N HIS A 71 -13.63 10.77 -0.18
CA HIS A 71 -12.18 10.94 -0.15
C HIS A 71 -11.48 10.01 -1.14
N LYS A 72 -11.87 8.74 -1.19
CA LYS A 72 -11.36 7.76 -2.15
C LYS A 72 -11.62 8.22 -3.59
N LYS A 73 -12.85 8.63 -3.94
CA LYS A 73 -13.18 9.13 -5.29
C LYS A 73 -12.31 10.33 -5.69
N LYS A 74 -12.06 11.25 -4.77
CA LYS A 74 -11.21 12.42 -5.01
C LYS A 74 -9.75 12.01 -5.31
N VAL A 75 -9.20 11.08 -4.53
CA VAL A 75 -7.84 10.57 -4.73
C VAL A 75 -7.73 9.80 -6.05
N GLU A 76 -8.72 8.98 -6.37
CA GLU A 76 -8.77 8.23 -7.63
C GLU A 76 -8.83 9.17 -8.84
N ALA A 77 -9.68 10.21 -8.80
CA ALA A 77 -9.75 11.22 -9.86
C ALA A 77 -8.43 11.97 -10.05
N LYS A 78 -7.75 12.34 -8.94
CA LYS A 78 -6.42 12.95 -8.98
C LYS A 78 -5.40 12.02 -9.63
N ASN A 79 -5.34 10.76 -9.19
CA ASN A 79 -4.40 9.77 -9.72
C ASN A 79 -4.67 9.49 -11.21
N ALA A 80 -5.93 9.46 -11.64
CA ALA A 80 -6.31 9.31 -13.04
C ALA A 80 -5.81 10.49 -13.90
N LEU A 81 -5.98 11.73 -13.41
CA LEU A 81 -5.49 12.92 -14.09
C LEU A 81 -3.95 12.94 -14.18
N GLU A 82 -3.27 12.60 -13.09
CA GLU A 82 -1.80 12.51 -13.06
C GLU A 82 -1.28 11.47 -14.05
N ASN A 83 -1.91 10.29 -14.09
CA ASN A 83 -1.57 9.24 -15.07
C ASN A 83 -1.80 9.72 -16.51
N TYR A 84 -2.93 10.39 -16.77
CA TYR A 84 -3.24 10.93 -18.11
C TYR A 84 -2.21 11.97 -18.55
N ALA A 85 -1.90 12.95 -17.69
CA ALA A 85 -0.93 13.99 -17.98
C ALA A 85 0.48 13.42 -18.21
N TYR A 86 0.87 12.41 -17.42
CA TYR A 86 2.13 11.69 -17.60
C TYR A 86 2.19 10.97 -18.96
N ASN A 87 1.13 10.23 -19.32
CA ASN A 87 1.04 9.53 -20.59
C ASN A 87 1.10 10.50 -21.77
N MET A 88 0.32 11.58 -21.73
CA MET A 88 0.33 12.61 -22.78
C MET A 88 1.71 13.26 -22.94
N ARG A 89 2.40 13.56 -21.83
CA ARG A 89 3.77 14.09 -21.86
C ARG A 89 4.74 13.12 -22.51
N ASN A 90 4.63 11.82 -22.25
CA ASN A 90 5.48 10.82 -22.86
C ASN A 90 5.20 10.70 -24.35
N THR A 91 3.93 10.64 -24.77
CA THR A 91 3.56 10.59 -26.19
C THR A 91 4.14 11.77 -26.99
N ILE A 92 4.10 12.99 -26.44
CA ILE A 92 4.65 14.19 -27.11
C ILE A 92 6.19 14.19 -27.15
N LYS A 93 6.85 13.48 -26.23
CA LYS A 93 8.32 13.42 -26.13
C LYS A 93 8.95 12.24 -26.86
N ASP A 94 8.15 11.24 -27.20
CA ASP A 94 8.56 10.07 -27.99
C ASP A 94 8.53 10.37 -29.51
N ASP A 95 8.00 11.53 -29.91
CA ASP A 95 8.21 12.20 -31.22
C ASP A 95 9.36 13.22 -31.13
#